data_AF-A0A154V3B2-F1
#
_entry.id   AF-A0A154V3B2-F1
#
_cell.length_a   1.000
_cell.length_b   1.000
_cell.length_c   1.000
_cell.angle_alpha   90.00
_cell.angle_beta   90.00
_cell.angle_gamma   90.00
#
_symmetry.space_group_name_H-M   'P 1'
#
loop_
_entity.id
_entity.type
_entity.pdbx_description
1 polymer ?
#
loop_
_entity_poly.entity_id
_entity_poly.type
_entity_poly.pdbx_seq_one_letter_code
_entity_poly.pdbx_strand_id
1 'polypeptide(L)'
;MGTFKYDSTLTAEFDDRLLAHLQLVIGAKLRRGENFYFSWRDDVEVGDGRTTIWMHNSLPLVFKYHGSRVPPINRKWVDALMTTANSPGGLLIMREPPEDEPRDETR
;
A
#
# COMPACT_ATOMS: atom_id res chain seq x y z
N MET A 1 -20.59 20.26 5.32
CA MET A 1 -20.16 19.57 6.56
C MET A 1 -20.38 18.08 6.36
N GLY A 2 -19.36 17.25 6.52
CA GLY A 2 -19.42 15.83 6.12
C GLY A 2 -19.02 14.87 7.23
N THR A 3 -19.84 13.84 7.41
CA THR A 3 -19.77 12.82 8.45
C THR A 3 -18.79 11.71 8.09
N PHE A 4 -18.03 11.24 9.09
CA PHE A 4 -17.10 10.10 9.00
C PHE A 4 -17.81 8.80 9.42
N LYS A 5 -17.66 7.73 8.63
CA LYS A 5 -18.01 6.37 9.03
C LYS A 5 -16.89 5.41 8.67
N TYR A 6 -16.66 4.45 9.55
CA TYR A 6 -15.56 3.50 9.52
C TYR A 6 -16.10 2.12 9.93
N ASP A 7 -15.75 1.10 9.12
CA ASP A 7 -16.31 -0.26 9.04
C ASP A 7 -17.74 -0.28 8.41
N SER A 8 -18.10 -0.99 7.34
CA SER A 8 -17.58 -2.22 6.71
C SER A 8 -17.95 -2.27 5.20
N THR A 9 -17.49 -1.32 4.36
CA THR A 9 -17.83 -1.29 2.92
C THR A 9 -16.73 -0.78 1.97
N LEU A 10 -15.57 -0.35 2.48
CA LEU A 10 -14.55 0.20 1.58
C LEU A 10 -13.79 -0.93 0.89
N THR A 11 -14.03 -1.06 -0.41
CA THR A 11 -13.22 -1.87 -1.33
C THR A 11 -12.45 -0.90 -2.20
N ALA A 12 -11.13 -1.08 -2.27
CA ALA A 12 -10.25 -0.35 -3.16
C ALA A 12 -9.55 -1.35 -4.08
N GLU A 13 -9.52 -1.04 -5.37
CA GLU A 13 -8.89 -1.88 -6.38
C GLU A 13 -7.47 -1.35 -6.65
N PHE A 14 -6.51 -2.26 -6.65
CA PHE A 14 -5.12 -1.98 -6.95
C PHE A 14 -4.58 -3.08 -7.86
N ASP A 15 -3.62 -2.74 -8.71
CA ASP A 15 -2.87 -3.75 -9.46
C ASP A 15 -2.23 -4.76 -8.51
N ASP A 16 -2.25 -6.05 -8.86
CA ASP A 16 -1.70 -7.14 -8.03
C ASP A 16 -0.25 -6.85 -7.60
N ARG A 17 0.56 -6.23 -8.47
CA ARG A 17 1.94 -5.84 -8.14
C ARG A 17 1.97 -4.83 -6.99
N LEU A 18 1.20 -3.75 -7.06
CA LEU A 18 1.12 -2.77 -5.98
C LEU A 18 0.56 -3.40 -4.70
N LEU A 19 -0.49 -4.21 -4.83
CA LEU A 19 -1.14 -4.89 -3.71
C LEU A 19 -0.14 -5.76 -2.92
N ALA A 20 0.77 -6.46 -3.62
CA ALA A 20 1.82 -7.27 -2.99
C ALA A 20 2.79 -6.42 -2.14
N HIS A 21 3.18 -5.24 -2.63
CA HIS A 21 4.06 -4.33 -1.88
C HIS A 21 3.33 -3.71 -0.68
N LEU A 22 2.06 -3.33 -0.85
CA LEU A 22 1.22 -2.84 0.25
C LEU A 22 1.06 -3.91 1.33
N GLN A 23 0.80 -5.17 0.96
CA GLN A 23 0.69 -6.27 1.92
C GLN A 23 1.95 -6.41 2.79
N LEU A 24 3.13 -6.32 2.20
CA LEU A 24 4.40 -6.40 2.93
C LEU A 24 4.56 -5.25 3.94
N VAL A 25 4.32 -4.01 3.50
CA VAL A 25 4.51 -2.81 4.33
C VAL A 25 3.46 -2.73 5.44
N ILE A 26 2.18 -2.90 5.09
CA ILE A 26 1.07 -2.89 6.05
C ILE A 26 1.27 -4.02 7.06
N GLY A 27 1.56 -5.24 6.60
CA GLY A 27 1.81 -6.37 7.48
C GLY A 27 3.03 -6.19 8.38
N ALA A 28 4.07 -5.50 7.92
CA ALA A 28 5.22 -5.17 8.75
C ALA A 28 4.86 -4.19 9.88
N LYS A 29 4.07 -3.15 9.60
CA LYS A 29 3.62 -2.17 10.62
C LYS A 29 2.68 -2.78 11.65
N LEU A 30 1.63 -3.47 11.19
CA LEU A 30 0.63 -4.05 12.09
C LEU A 30 1.23 -5.12 13.01
N ARG A 31 2.20 -5.92 12.53
CA ARG A 31 2.95 -6.87 13.38
C ARG A 31 3.74 -6.19 14.50
N ARG A 32 4.16 -4.93 14.33
CA ARG A 32 4.81 -4.13 15.39
C ARG A 32 3.81 -3.39 16.28
N GLY A 33 2.51 -3.58 16.08
CA GLY A 33 1.48 -2.81 16.78
C GLY A 33 1.40 -1.35 16.35
N GLU A 34 2.02 -0.99 15.22
CA GLU A 34 1.97 0.36 14.68
C GLU A 34 0.69 0.55 13.89
N ASN A 35 -0.24 1.31 14.45
CA ASN A 35 -1.42 1.79 13.74
C ASN A 35 -1.05 3.08 12.97
N PHE A 36 -1.58 3.25 11.76
CA PHE A 36 -1.16 4.34 10.86
C PHE A 36 -2.25 4.75 9.88
N TYR A 37 -2.13 5.94 9.28
CA TYR A 37 -2.99 6.33 8.17
C TYR A 37 -2.52 5.69 6.85
N PHE A 38 -3.45 5.25 6.01
CA PHE A 38 -3.18 4.86 4.63
C PHE A 38 -4.01 5.73 3.70
N SER A 39 -3.35 6.42 2.77
CA SER A 39 -4.01 7.31 1.81
C SER A 39 -3.64 6.97 0.36
N TRP A 40 -4.61 7.10 -0.52
CA TRP A 40 -4.42 7.04 -1.97
C TRP A 40 -5.33 8.07 -2.66
N ARG A 41 -5.09 8.28 -3.95
CA ARG A 41 -5.98 9.05 -4.82
C ARG A 41 -6.80 8.07 -5.62
N ASP A 42 -8.09 8.30 -5.67
CA ASP A 42 -8.99 7.57 -6.57
C ASP A 42 -8.78 8.06 -8.00
N ASP A 43 -9.07 7.22 -8.99
CA ASP A 43 -8.92 7.58 -10.40
C ASP A 43 -9.85 8.75 -10.76
N VAL A 44 -9.45 9.56 -11.75
CA VAL A 44 -10.13 10.81 -12.14
C VAL A 44 -11.60 10.55 -12.51
N GLU A 45 -11.92 9.35 -12.98
CA GLU A 45 -13.28 8.93 -13.35
C GLU A 45 -14.23 8.75 -12.15
N VAL A 46 -13.71 8.47 -10.95
CA VAL A 46 -14.49 8.25 -9.72
C VAL A 46 -14.66 9.55 -8.91
N GLY A 47 -13.96 10.61 -9.34
CA GLY A 47 -13.87 11.91 -8.66
C GLY A 47 -12.48 12.10 -8.10
N ASP A 48 -11.93 13.31 -8.23
CA ASP A 48 -10.61 13.74 -7.73
C ASP A 48 -10.58 13.78 -6.18
N GLY A 49 -10.83 12.62 -5.59
CA GLY A 49 -10.92 12.38 -4.16
C GLY A 49 -9.62 11.76 -3.66
N ARG A 50 -9.14 12.28 -2.53
CA ARG A 50 -8.16 11.56 -1.71
C ARG A 50 -8.94 10.73 -0.69
N THR A 51 -8.82 9.42 -0.78
CA THR A 51 -9.29 8.53 0.27
C THR A 51 -8.19 8.34 1.30
N THR A 52 -8.54 8.43 2.59
CA THR A 52 -7.62 8.21 3.71
C THR A 52 -8.32 7.39 4.78
N ILE A 53 -7.71 6.27 5.16
CA ILE A 53 -8.22 5.39 6.21
C ILE A 53 -7.22 5.27 7.35
N TRP A 54 -7.75 4.98 8.53
CA TRP A 54 -6.95 4.50 9.64
C TRP A 54 -6.75 2.98 9.51
N MET A 55 -5.54 2.50 9.75
CA MET A 55 -5.21 1.07 9.79
C MET A 55 -4.96 0.68 11.25
N HIS A 56 -5.76 -0.27 11.76
CA HIS A 56 -5.68 -0.72 13.14
C HIS A 56 -5.54 -2.25 13.22
N ASN A 57 -4.68 -2.75 14.12
CA ASN A 57 -4.36 -4.18 14.21
C ASN A 57 -5.55 -5.08 14.64
N SER A 58 -6.59 -4.50 15.25
CA SER A 58 -7.79 -5.26 15.68
C SER A 58 -8.85 -5.43 14.60
N LEU A 59 -8.62 -4.94 13.37
CA LEU A 59 -9.58 -5.02 12.28
C LEU A 59 -9.15 -6.05 11.24
N PRO A 60 -10.11 -6.81 10.67
CA PRO A 60 -9.79 -7.77 9.63
C PRO A 60 -9.32 -7.06 8.36
N LEU A 61 -8.27 -7.60 7.74
CA LEU A 61 -7.73 -7.12 6.47
C LEU A 61 -7.58 -8.30 5.52
N VAL A 62 -8.10 -8.15 4.30
CA VAL A 62 -8.07 -9.19 3.27
C VAL A 62 -7.35 -8.66 2.04
N PHE A 63 -6.35 -9.40 1.57
CA PHE A 63 -5.68 -9.17 0.29
C PHE A 63 -6.15 -10.24 -0.69
N LYS A 64 -6.84 -9.83 -1.76
CA LYS A 64 -7.33 -10.72 -2.80
C LYS A 64 -6.65 -10.38 -4.12
N TYR A 65 -5.94 -11.36 -4.67
CA TYR A 65 -5.23 -11.26 -5.95
C TYR A 65 -6.06 -11.90 -7.06
N HIS A 66 -5.98 -11.35 -8.28
CA HIS A 66 -6.67 -11.90 -9.44
C HIS A 66 -5.76 -12.83 -10.26
N GLY A 67 -4.45 -12.62 -10.23
CA GLY A 67 -3.45 -13.47 -10.88
C GLY A 67 -3.16 -14.77 -10.14
N SER A 68 -2.71 -15.79 -10.89
CA SER A 68 -2.31 -17.09 -10.36
C SER A 68 -0.84 -17.15 -9.90
N ARG A 69 -0.02 -16.15 -10.26
CA ARG A 69 1.40 -16.06 -9.90
C ARG A 69 1.61 -14.98 -8.86
N VAL A 70 2.54 -15.23 -7.93
CA VAL A 70 2.98 -14.22 -6.97
C VAL A 70 3.71 -13.09 -7.73
N PRO A 71 3.30 -11.83 -7.60
CA PRO A 71 4.00 -10.71 -8.23
C PRO A 71 5.44 -10.60 -7.71
N PRO A 72 6.43 -10.33 -8.58
CA PRO A 72 7.80 -10.08 -8.13
C PRO A 72 7.85 -8.81 -7.27
N ILE A 73 8.72 -8.83 -6.26
CA ILE A 73 8.83 -7.76 -5.27
C ILE A 73 10.06 -6.90 -5.55
N ASN A 74 9.81 -5.61 -5.73
CA ASN A 74 10.82 -4.56 -5.80
C ASN A 74 11.12 -4.05 -4.39
N ARG A 75 12.31 -4.39 -3.88
CA ARG A 75 12.73 -4.02 -2.52
C ARG A 75 12.79 -2.51 -2.31
N LYS A 76 13.26 -1.75 -3.31
CA LYS A 76 13.31 -0.29 -3.22
C LYS A 76 11.93 0.32 -3.07
N TRP A 77 10.92 -0.30 -3.70
CA TRP A 77 9.55 0.15 -3.56
C TRP A 77 9.02 -0.12 -2.15
N VAL A 78 9.29 -1.30 -1.59
CA VAL A 78 8.95 -1.62 -0.19
C VAL A 78 9.59 -0.60 0.75
N ASP A 79 10.87 -0.30 0.57
CA ASP A 79 11.60 0.65 1.42
C ASP A 79 11.04 2.08 1.30
N ALA A 80 10.72 2.52 0.09
CA ALA A 80 10.12 3.83 -0.15
C ALA A 80 8.71 3.94 0.48
N LEU A 81 7.87 2.91 0.32
CA LEU A 81 6.55 2.84 0.94
C LEU A 81 6.64 2.76 2.47
N MET A 82 7.59 2.00 3.00
CA MET A 82 7.83 1.91 4.44
C MET A 82 8.29 3.27 5.01
N THR A 83 9.10 4.02 4.25
CA THR A 83 9.53 5.37 4.60
C THR A 83 8.34 6.32 4.70
N THR A 84 7.43 6.32 3.72
CA THR A 84 6.22 7.16 3.79
C THR A 84 5.33 6.73 4.96
N ALA A 85 5.15 5.42 5.16
CA ALA A 85 4.33 4.88 6.25
C ALA A 85 4.83 5.22 7.65
N ASN A 86 6.12 5.57 7.80
CA ASN A 86 6.69 6.05 9.07
C ASN A 86 6.60 7.58 9.24
N SER A 87 6.08 8.30 8.25
CA SER A 87 5.86 9.75 8.34
C SER A 87 4.51 10.08 9.01
N PRO A 88 4.34 11.31 9.53
CA PRO A 88 3.05 11.77 10.04
C PRO A 88 1.90 11.73 9.02
N GLY A 89 2.23 11.76 7.73
CA GLY A 89 1.26 11.67 6.63
C GLY A 89 0.72 10.25 6.38
N GLY A 90 1.32 9.23 7.01
CA GLY A 90 0.96 7.83 6.82
C GLY A 90 1.48 7.22 5.51
N LEU A 91 1.05 6.00 5.23
CA LEU A 91 1.40 5.28 4.00
C LEU A 91 0.74 5.99 2.81
N LEU A 92 1.56 6.38 1.85
CA LEU A 92 1.14 7.01 0.60
C LEU A 92 1.57 6.14 -0.58
N ILE A 93 0.63 5.87 -1.48
CA ILE A 93 0.94 5.18 -2.74
C ILE A 93 1.80 6.09 -3.61
N MET A 94 2.89 5.53 -4.14
CA MET A 94 3.81 6.20 -5.03
C MET A 94 4.18 5.30 -6.20
N ARG A 95 4.66 5.91 -7.29
CA ARG A 95 5.14 5.17 -8.46
C ARG A 95 6.29 4.26 -8.08
N GLU A 96 6.33 3.11 -8.74
CA GLU A 96 7.38 2.13 -8.57
C GLU A 96 8.74 2.73 -8.97
N PRO A 97 9.76 2.70 -8.09
CA PRO A 97 11.12 3.08 -8.45
C PRO A 97 11.76 2.04 -9.38
N PRO A 98 12.68 2.42 -10.27
CA PRO A 98 13.40 1.47 -11.11
C PRO A 98 14.15 0.45 -10.25
N GLU A 99 13.97 -0.84 -10.56
CA GLU A 99 14.79 -1.91 -10.00
C GLU A 99 16.25 -1.69 -10.44
N ASP A 100 17.21 -1.96 -9.55
CA ASP A 100 18.60 -2.03 -10.01
C ASP A 100 18.68 -3.21 -10.97
N GLU A 101 19.05 -2.95 -12.22
CA GLU A 101 19.50 -4.02 -13.10
C GLU A 101 20.62 -4.76 -12.36
N PRO A 102 20.61 -6.10 -12.33
CA PRO A 102 21.73 -6.83 -11.79
C PRO A 102 22.97 -6.34 -12.53
N ARG A 103 23.92 -5.74 -11.80
CA ARG A 103 25.23 -5.43 -12.35
C ARG A 103 25.74 -6.74 -12.92
N ASP A 104 25.87 -6.79 -14.23
CA ASP A 104 26.48 -7.91 -14.93
C ASP A 104 27.95 -7.94 -14.51
N GLU A 105 28.22 -8.57 -13.36
CA GLU A 105 29.55 -8.90 -12.89
C GLU A 105 30.03 -10.15 -13.64
N THR A 106 30.03 -10.08 -14.96
CA THR A 106 30.68 -11.07 -15.81
C THR A 106 31.84 -10.40 -16.52
N ARG A 107 33.01 -10.64 -15.94
CA ARG A 107 34.35 -10.39 -16.48
C ARG A 107 34.67 -11.34 -17.63
#